data_AF-A0AA43LQM0-F1
#
_entry.id   AF-A0AA43LQM0-F1
#
_cell.length_a   1.000
_cell.length_b   1.000
_cell.length_c   1.000
_cell.angle_alpha   90.00
_cell.angle_beta   90.00
_cell.angle_gamma   90.00
#
_symmetry.space_group_name_H-M   'P 1'
#
loop_
_entity.id
_entity.type
_entity.pdbx_description
1 polymer ?
#
loop_
_entity_poly.entity_id
_entity_poly.type
_entity_poly.pdbx_seq_one_letter_code
_entity_poly.pdbx_strand_id
1 'polypeptide(L)'
;MNRGAYYSSHKLSNRHDLKGRIISLIIGWTVFIILFSLSKYEPFQEILLEFSLKMNVSWITSVIDFILNGFWFLCIPMITGTIITLLNKKIFDEIQIYEHGLRFINKKTGSDTFVTYHNIKCSYGKQSDSFWITVKEINLNNRKFYWNDFTDDVNMKIYMMKFIIFEPY
;
A
#
# COMPACT_ATOMS: atom_id res chain seq x y z
N MET A 1 27.46 7.08 -16.14
CA MET A 1 27.51 6.47 -14.78
C MET A 1 28.03 5.06 -14.92
N ASN A 2 29.14 4.73 -14.25
CA ASN A 2 29.66 3.36 -14.21
C ASN A 2 28.77 2.54 -13.26
N ARG A 3 28.10 1.50 -13.77
CA ARG A 3 27.20 0.65 -12.97
C ARG A 3 27.95 -0.48 -12.28
N GLY A 4 29.19 -0.76 -12.70
CA GLY A 4 29.95 -1.94 -12.29
C GLY A 4 29.34 -3.24 -12.82
N ALA A 5 29.77 -4.38 -12.26
CA ALA A 5 29.29 -5.69 -12.68
C ALA A 5 27.78 -5.88 -12.43
N TYR A 6 27.10 -6.57 -13.34
CA TYR A 6 25.71 -7.01 -13.16
C TYR A 6 25.68 -8.31 -12.35
N TYR A 7 24.83 -8.36 -11.31
CA TYR A 7 24.69 -9.55 -10.47
C TYR A 7 23.40 -10.32 -10.74
N SER A 8 22.24 -9.65 -10.73
CA SER A 8 20.94 -10.35 -10.87
C SER A 8 19.78 -9.41 -11.23
N SER A 9 18.65 -10.00 -11.66
CA SER A 9 17.40 -9.30 -11.98
C SER A 9 16.22 -10.03 -11.36
N HIS A 10 15.36 -9.26 -10.69
CA HIS A 10 14.25 -9.76 -9.88
C HIS A 10 12.96 -9.04 -10.24
N LYS A 11 11.99 -9.78 -10.80
CA LYS A 11 10.68 -9.24 -11.17
C LYS A 11 9.72 -9.31 -9.99
N LEU A 12 8.96 -8.25 -9.79
CA LEU A 12 7.84 -8.26 -8.85
C LEU A 12 6.72 -9.16 -9.39
N SER A 13 6.32 -10.15 -8.60
CA SER A 13 5.13 -10.95 -8.82
C SER A 13 3.90 -10.03 -8.86
N ASN A 14 3.15 -10.09 -9.96
CA ASN A 14 1.89 -9.36 -10.08
C ASN A 14 0.76 -9.95 -9.22
N ARG A 15 0.90 -11.19 -8.74
CA ARG A 15 -0.20 -11.94 -8.13
C ARG A 15 -0.55 -11.47 -6.71
N HIS A 16 0.45 -11.15 -5.89
CA HIS A 16 0.20 -10.78 -4.49
C HIS A 16 -0.30 -9.34 -4.32
N ASP A 17 0.24 -8.40 -5.10
CA ASP A 17 -0.13 -6.98 -5.02
C ASP A 17 -1.59 -6.73 -5.47
N LEU A 18 -2.05 -7.39 -6.55
CA LEU A 18 -3.43 -7.21 -7.02
C LEU A 18 -4.46 -7.88 -6.11
N LYS A 19 -4.19 -9.12 -5.67
CA LYS A 19 -5.08 -9.87 -4.78
C LYS A 19 -5.27 -9.15 -3.43
N GLY A 20 -4.17 -8.65 -2.84
CA GLY A 20 -4.23 -7.90 -1.58
C GLY A 20 -5.08 -6.64 -1.70
N ARG A 21 -4.85 -5.83 -2.74
CA ARG A 21 -5.62 -4.60 -2.99
C ARG A 21 -7.11 -4.88 -3.18
N ILE A 22 -7.46 -5.89 -3.98
CA ILE A 22 -8.86 -6.26 -4.22
C ILE A 22 -9.54 -6.72 -2.93
N ILE A 23 -8.87 -7.57 -2.14
CA ILE A 23 -9.40 -8.02 -0.84
C ILE A 23 -9.64 -6.83 0.09
N SER A 24 -8.69 -5.90 0.20
CA SER A 24 -8.86 -4.69 1.01
C SER A 24 -10.03 -3.83 0.54
N LEU A 25 -10.22 -3.67 -0.77
CA LEU A 25 -11.37 -2.95 -1.34
C LEU A 25 -12.69 -3.66 -1.01
N ILE A 26 -12.76 -4.97 -1.18
CA ILE A 26 -13.96 -5.76 -0.86
C ILE A 26 -14.34 -5.59 0.60
N ILE A 27 -13.38 -5.70 1.53
CA ILE A 27 -13.64 -5.54 2.97
C ILE A 27 -14.17 -4.13 3.26
N GLY A 28 -13.53 -3.09 2.72
CA GLY A 28 -13.97 -1.71 2.91
C GLY A 28 -15.39 -1.47 2.40
N TRP A 29 -15.70 -1.94 1.20
CA TRP A 29 -17.05 -1.85 0.63
C TRP A 29 -18.08 -2.66 1.40
N THR A 30 -17.71 -3.85 1.88
CA THR A 30 -18.61 -4.71 2.67
C THR A 30 -19.00 -4.02 3.97
N VAL A 31 -18.02 -3.49 4.71
CA VAL A 31 -18.28 -2.74 5.95
C VAL A 31 -19.15 -1.52 5.68
N PHE A 32 -18.85 -0.77 4.62
CA PHE A 32 -19.63 0.40 4.23
C PHE A 32 -21.09 0.03 3.93
N ILE A 33 -21.35 -1.02 3.14
CA ILE A 33 -22.70 -1.47 2.79
C ILE A 33 -23.47 -1.94 4.04
N ILE A 34 -22.81 -2.65 4.96
CA ILE A 34 -23.44 -3.09 6.21
C ILE A 34 -23.88 -1.88 7.04
N LEU A 35 -22.99 -0.91 7.25
CA LEU A 35 -23.29 0.29 8.01
C LEU A 35 -24.37 1.15 7.32
N PHE A 36 -24.29 1.28 6.00
CA PHE A 36 -25.29 1.98 5.20
C PHE A 36 -26.67 1.32 5.35
N SER A 37 -26.72 -0.01 5.24
CA SER A 37 -27.98 -0.76 5.37
C SER A 37 -28.57 -0.63 6.78
N LEU A 38 -27.73 -0.71 7.82
CA LEU A 38 -28.16 -0.46 9.20
C LEU A 38 -28.71 0.96 9.38
N SER A 39 -28.07 1.96 8.78
CA SER A 39 -28.55 3.35 8.86
C SER A 39 -29.94 3.57 8.24
N LYS A 40 -30.40 2.66 7.36
CA LYS A 40 -31.72 2.69 6.72
C LYS A 40 -32.72 1.71 7.34
N TYR A 41 -32.30 0.94 8.35
CA TYR A 41 -33.16 0.00 9.04
C TYR A 41 -33.99 0.73 10.11
N GLU A 42 -35.31 0.80 9.94
CA GLU A 42 -36.22 1.58 10.80
C GLU A 42 -35.99 1.36 12.30
N PRO A 43 -35.92 0.13 12.84
CA PRO A 43 -35.69 -0.07 14.27
C PRO A 43 -34.37 0.52 14.77
N PHE A 44 -33.34 0.53 13.92
CA PHE A 44 -32.06 1.13 14.27
C PHE A 44 -32.13 2.66 14.27
N GLN A 45 -32.91 3.25 13.36
CA GLN A 45 -33.13 4.70 13.34
C GLN A 45 -33.86 5.18 14.60
N GLU A 46 -34.89 4.44 15.03
CA GLU A 46 -35.64 4.74 16.25
C GLU A 46 -34.73 4.72 17.48
N ILE A 47 -33.91 3.67 17.64
CA ILE A 47 -32.95 3.55 18.74
C ILE A 47 -31.96 4.73 18.77
N LEU A 48 -31.46 5.14 17.59
CA LEU A 48 -30.56 6.29 17.50
C LEU A 48 -31.26 7.60 17.87
N LEU A 49 -32.49 7.81 17.42
CA LEU A 49 -33.27 9.00 17.76
C LEU A 49 -33.58 9.05 19.26
N GLU A 50 -33.97 7.93 19.87
CA GLU A 50 -34.17 7.84 21.32
C GLU A 50 -32.88 8.14 22.10
N PHE A 51 -31.75 7.60 21.65
CA PHE A 51 -30.44 7.87 22.25
C PHE A 51 -30.06 9.35 22.14
N SER A 52 -30.32 9.97 20.98
CA SER A 52 -30.12 11.40 20.75
C SER A 52 -30.88 12.26 21.75
N LEU A 53 -32.17 11.96 21.93
CA LEU A 53 -33.05 12.67 22.87
C LEU A 53 -32.60 12.48 24.32
N LYS A 54 -32.16 11.26 24.69
CA LYS A 54 -31.70 10.95 26.04
C LYS A 54 -30.42 11.69 26.42
N MET A 55 -29.48 11.82 25.49
CA MET A 55 -28.21 12.50 25.76
C MET A 55 -28.35 14.02 25.70
N ASN A 56 -29.22 14.53 24.82
CA ASN A 56 -29.50 15.96 24.63
C ASN A 56 -28.23 16.81 24.46
N VAL A 57 -27.25 16.30 23.69
CA VAL A 57 -26.01 17.01 23.37
C VAL A 57 -25.94 17.33 21.87
N SER A 58 -25.57 18.57 21.54
CA SER A 58 -25.53 19.10 20.16
C SER A 58 -24.62 18.30 19.22
N TRP A 59 -23.48 17.82 19.71
CA TRP A 59 -22.58 17.02 18.88
C TRP A 59 -23.14 15.60 18.61
N ILE A 60 -23.86 15.01 19.58
CA ILE A 60 -24.48 13.68 19.45
C ILE A 60 -25.62 13.72 18.44
N THR A 61 -26.50 14.72 18.57
CA THR A 61 -27.61 14.96 17.63
C THR A 61 -27.10 15.17 16.20
N SER A 62 -26.01 15.94 16.04
CA SER A 62 -25.37 16.17 14.72
C SER A 62 -24.77 14.88 14.12
N VAL A 63 -24.16 14.03 14.94
CA VAL A 63 -23.61 12.73 14.49
C VAL A 63 -24.74 11.80 14.05
N ILE A 64 -25.85 11.77 14.78
CA ILE A 64 -26.99 10.91 14.46
C ILE A 64 -27.69 11.38 13.19
N ASP A 65 -27.88 12.69 13.03
CA ASP A 65 -28.40 13.26 11.78
C ASP A 65 -27.49 12.93 10.57
N PHE A 66 -26.17 13.01 10.76
CA PHE A 66 -25.24 12.55 9.73
C PHE A 66 -25.39 11.06 9.42
N ILE A 67 -25.53 10.18 10.42
CA ILE A 67 -25.72 8.74 10.18
C ILE A 67 -27.00 8.47 9.39
N LEU A 68 -28.10 9.15 9.71
CA LEU A 68 -29.41 8.91 9.08
C LEU A 68 -29.51 9.52 7.68
N ASN A 69 -29.03 10.75 7.53
CA ASN A 69 -29.29 11.60 6.37
C ASN A 69 -28.04 11.93 5.55
N GLY A 70 -26.86 11.96 6.19
CA GLY A 70 -25.59 12.34 5.56
C GLY A 70 -24.68 11.17 5.17
N PHE A 71 -24.93 9.95 5.64
CA PHE A 71 -23.99 8.83 5.52
C PHE A 71 -23.68 8.46 4.06
N TRP A 72 -24.62 8.70 3.15
CA TRP A 72 -24.43 8.50 1.72
C TRP A 72 -23.34 9.39 1.11
N PHE A 73 -23.02 10.55 1.72
CA PHE A 73 -21.91 11.41 1.25
C PHE A 73 -20.56 10.70 1.35
N LEU A 74 -20.42 9.67 2.21
CA LEU A 74 -19.22 8.84 2.29
C LEU A 74 -19.00 7.96 1.06
N CYS A 75 -20.01 7.80 0.18
CA CYS A 75 -19.83 7.14 -1.12
C CYS A 75 -18.75 7.84 -1.97
N ILE A 76 -18.68 9.17 -1.91
CA ILE A 76 -17.73 9.95 -2.71
C ILE A 76 -16.27 9.60 -2.34
N PRO A 77 -15.82 9.77 -1.07
CA PRO A 77 -14.47 9.38 -0.69
C PRO A 77 -14.20 7.87 -0.85
N MET A 78 -15.21 7.01 -0.66
CA MET A 78 -15.08 5.57 -0.92
C MET A 78 -14.77 5.25 -2.38
N ILE A 79 -15.50 5.86 -3.31
CA ILE A 79 -15.28 5.70 -4.76
C ILE A 79 -13.93 6.30 -5.15
N THR A 80 -13.61 7.51 -4.68
CA THR A 80 -12.33 8.16 -4.95
C THR A 80 -11.16 7.31 -4.44
N GLY A 81 -11.24 6.78 -3.21
CA GLY A 81 -10.23 5.88 -2.65
C GLY A 81 -10.09 4.58 -3.44
N THR A 82 -11.21 4.03 -3.93
CA THR A 82 -11.22 2.84 -4.80
C THR A 82 -10.50 3.12 -6.11
N ILE A 83 -10.83 4.23 -6.78
CA ILE A 83 -10.18 4.65 -8.03
C ILE A 83 -8.68 4.86 -7.80
N ILE A 84 -8.28 5.58 -6.75
CA ILE A 84 -6.86 5.79 -6.43
C ILE A 84 -6.14 4.46 -6.18
N THR A 85 -6.76 3.53 -5.46
CA THR A 85 -6.17 2.22 -5.15
C THR A 85 -5.97 1.36 -6.40
N LEU A 86 -6.93 1.42 -7.34
CA LEU A 86 -6.87 0.73 -8.62
C LEU A 86 -5.88 1.40 -9.59
N LEU A 87 -5.84 2.74 -9.60
CA LEU A 87 -4.94 3.53 -10.44
C LEU A 87 -3.52 3.59 -9.90
N ASN A 88 -3.28 3.22 -8.64
CA ASN A 88 -1.95 3.22 -8.03
C ASN A 88 -1.02 2.28 -8.81
N LYS A 89 -0.33 2.81 -9.81
CA LYS A 89 0.61 2.05 -10.62
C LYS A 89 1.75 1.58 -9.74
N LYS A 90 2.26 0.39 -10.04
CA LYS A 90 3.52 -0.06 -9.44
C LYS A 90 4.61 0.96 -9.80
N ILE A 91 5.45 1.29 -8.83
CA ILE A 91 6.55 2.26 -9.02
C ILE A 91 7.61 1.64 -9.95
N PHE A 92 7.85 0.33 -9.83
CA PHE A 92 8.66 -0.48 -10.72
C PHE A 92 8.08 -1.89 -10.84
N ASP A 93 8.48 -2.62 -11.88
CA ASP A 93 8.13 -4.03 -12.12
C ASP A 93 9.32 -4.97 -11.92
N GLU A 94 10.55 -4.45 -11.99
CA GLU A 94 11.79 -5.22 -11.93
C GLU A 94 12.89 -4.41 -11.21
N ILE A 95 13.64 -5.09 -10.33
CA ILE A 95 14.86 -4.59 -9.71
C ILE A 95 16.03 -5.36 -10.30
N GLN A 96 17.05 -4.67 -10.77
CA GLN A 96 18.33 -5.27 -11.15
C GLN A 96 19.40 -4.82 -10.17
N ILE A 97 20.21 -5.76 -9.72
CA ILE A 97 21.28 -5.54 -8.74
C ILE A 97 22.60 -5.47 -9.49
N TYR A 98 23.32 -4.38 -9.28
CA TYR A 98 24.66 -4.15 -9.80
C TYR A 98 25.65 -3.94 -8.66
N GLU A 99 26.93 -3.94 -8.99
CA GLU A 99 28.03 -3.69 -8.05
C GLU A 99 27.96 -2.33 -7.37
N HIS A 100 27.48 -1.28 -8.05
CA HIS A 100 27.46 0.07 -7.49
C HIS A 100 26.05 0.62 -7.21
N GLY A 101 25.00 -0.19 -7.37
CA GLY A 101 23.64 0.27 -7.12
C GLY A 101 22.55 -0.65 -7.61
N LEU A 102 21.31 -0.14 -7.56
CA LEU A 102 20.12 -0.82 -8.02
C LEU A 102 19.52 -0.11 -9.22
N ARG A 103 19.02 -0.87 -10.19
CA ARG A 103 18.23 -0.35 -11.31
C ARG A 103 16.78 -0.74 -11.13
N PHE A 104 15.89 0.24 -11.22
CA PHE A 104 14.45 0.06 -11.13
C PHE A 104 13.84 0.25 -12.51
N ILE A 105 13.16 -0.79 -13.01
CA ILE A 105 12.55 -0.77 -14.34
C ILE A 105 11.04 -0.90 -14.19
N ASN A 106 10.31 0.00 -14.84
CA ASN A 106 8.85 -0.04 -14.96
C ASN A 106 8.50 -0.22 -16.44
N LYS A 107 8.01 -1.41 -16.80
CA LYS A 107 7.71 -1.75 -18.19
C LYS A 107 6.45 -1.05 -18.69
N LYS A 108 5.55 -0.65 -17.78
CA LYS A 108 4.29 0.03 -18.14
C LYS A 108 4.50 1.51 -18.47
N THR A 109 5.38 2.19 -17.76
CA THR A 109 5.70 3.61 -18.01
C THR A 109 6.92 3.77 -18.91
N GLY A 110 7.68 2.70 -19.16
CA GLY A 110 8.97 2.75 -19.84
C GLY A 110 10.08 3.38 -18.99
N SER A 111 9.81 3.69 -17.72
CA SER A 111 10.81 4.33 -16.86
C SER A 111 11.88 3.35 -16.42
N ASP A 112 13.12 3.81 -16.45
CA ASP A 112 14.30 3.06 -16.10
C ASP A 112 15.25 3.97 -15.33
N THR A 113 15.50 3.65 -14.07
CA THR A 113 16.26 4.51 -13.17
C THR A 113 17.29 3.69 -12.42
N PHE A 114 18.56 3.99 -12.65
CA PHE A 114 19.67 3.47 -11.86
C PHE A 114 19.94 4.41 -10.68
N VAL A 115 20.06 3.85 -9.49
CA VAL A 115 20.36 4.58 -8.26
C VAL A 115 21.54 3.93 -7.58
N THR A 116 22.56 4.73 -7.25
CA THR A 116 23.74 4.27 -6.53
C THR A 116 23.40 3.94 -5.08
N TYR A 117 24.10 2.98 -4.49
CA TYR A 117 23.82 2.53 -3.12
C TYR A 117 23.82 3.63 -2.07
N HIS A 118 24.66 4.65 -2.20
CA HIS A 118 24.67 5.84 -1.33
C HIS A 118 23.31 6.55 -1.22
N ASN A 119 22.46 6.46 -2.25
CA ASN A 119 21.14 7.09 -2.29
C ASN A 119 20.00 6.12 -1.92
N ILE A 120 20.32 4.87 -1.58
CA ILE A 120 19.35 3.82 -1.26
C ILE A 120 19.44 3.55 0.24
N LYS A 121 18.33 3.76 0.96
CA LYS A 121 18.23 3.32 2.35
C LYS A 121 17.48 2.00 2.40
N CYS A 122 18.08 0.97 2.98
CA CYS A 122 17.44 -0.33 3.12
C CYS A 122 17.60 -0.88 4.54
N SER A 123 16.58 -1.55 5.05
CA SER A 123 16.61 -2.19 6.39
C SER A 123 15.76 -3.46 6.41
N TYR A 124 16.10 -4.40 7.27
CA TYR A 124 15.28 -5.61 7.44
C TYR A 124 13.96 -5.31 8.16
N GLY A 125 12.91 -6.03 7.76
CA GLY A 125 11.72 -6.19 8.58
C GLY A 125 11.97 -7.16 9.73
N LYS A 126 11.07 -7.18 10.72
CA LYS A 126 11.10 -8.17 11.81
C LYS A 126 11.19 -9.59 11.22
N GLN A 127 12.03 -10.44 11.81
CA GLN A 127 12.33 -11.83 11.40
C GLN A 127 13.09 -12.00 10.07
N SER A 128 13.46 -10.92 9.38
CA SER A 128 14.19 -10.96 8.09
C SER A 128 13.41 -11.63 6.94
N ASP A 129 12.08 -11.62 7.01
CA ASP A 129 11.18 -12.15 5.98
C ASP A 129 10.85 -11.12 4.89
N SER A 130 11.29 -9.89 5.13
CA SER A 130 11.00 -8.71 4.33
C SER A 130 12.10 -7.68 4.50
N PHE A 131 12.12 -6.71 3.59
CA PHE A 131 12.97 -5.54 3.67
C PHE A 131 12.16 -4.27 3.40
N TRP A 132 12.60 -3.19 4.01
CA TRP A 132 12.13 -1.83 3.76
C TRP A 132 13.15 -1.14 2.89
N ILE A 133 12.69 -0.40 1.89
CA ILE A 133 13.57 0.33 0.99
C ILE A 133 13.01 1.74 0.75
N THR A 134 13.91 2.72 0.76
CA THR A 134 13.64 4.11 0.42
C THR A 134 14.60 4.55 -0.67
N VAL A 135 14.04 5.08 -1.76
CA VAL A 135 14.76 5.59 -2.93
C VAL A 135 14.05 6.86 -3.39
N LYS A 136 14.71 8.01 -3.24
CA LYS A 136 14.09 9.32 -3.51
C LYS A 136 13.83 9.53 -5.00
N GLU A 137 14.75 9.07 -5.84
CA GLU A 137 14.76 9.25 -7.29
C GLU A 137 13.55 8.64 -8.00
N ILE A 138 12.95 7.61 -7.41
CA ILE A 138 11.74 6.94 -7.92
C ILE A 138 10.53 7.14 -7.01
N ASN A 139 10.58 8.10 -6.07
CA ASN A 139 9.52 8.36 -5.08
C ASN A 139 9.10 7.11 -4.28
N LEU A 140 10.04 6.21 -4.01
CA LEU A 140 9.82 5.04 -3.18
C LEU A 140 10.13 5.41 -1.74
N ASN A 141 9.12 5.70 -0.92
CA ASN A 141 9.33 6.11 0.47
C ASN A 141 8.97 4.97 1.44
N ASN A 142 9.97 4.49 2.19
CA ASN A 142 9.86 3.46 3.23
C ASN A 142 8.87 2.35 2.85
N ARG A 143 9.07 1.72 1.69
CA ARG A 143 8.17 0.68 1.20
C ARG A 143 8.67 -0.69 1.63
N LYS A 144 7.77 -1.48 2.22
CA LYS A 144 8.04 -2.88 2.58
C LYS A 144 7.84 -3.80 1.38
N PHE A 145 8.78 -4.70 1.16
CA PHE A 145 8.66 -5.83 0.24
C PHE A 145 9.01 -7.13 0.97
N TYR A 146 8.25 -8.18 0.68
CA TYR A 146 8.55 -9.53 1.12
C TYR A 146 9.42 -10.23 0.05
N TRP A 147 10.25 -11.18 0.45
CA TRP A 147 11.09 -11.90 -0.52
C TRP A 147 10.26 -12.64 -1.56
N ASN A 148 9.14 -13.22 -1.13
CA ASN A 148 8.17 -13.91 -1.99
C ASN A 148 7.34 -12.97 -2.89
N ASP A 149 7.50 -11.65 -2.76
CA ASP A 149 6.96 -10.70 -3.74
C ASP A 149 7.75 -10.76 -5.06
N PHE A 150 8.93 -11.39 -5.09
CA PHE A 150 9.78 -11.52 -6.27
C PHE A 150 9.70 -12.92 -6.87
N THR A 151 9.89 -13.03 -8.20
CA THR A 151 9.86 -14.31 -8.91
C THR A 151 11.04 -15.24 -8.57
N ASP A 152 12.13 -14.68 -8.06
CA ASP A 152 13.33 -15.41 -7.62
C ASP A 152 13.71 -14.92 -6.21
N ASP A 153 12.96 -15.38 -5.22
CA ASP A 153 13.04 -14.92 -3.84
C ASP A 153 14.37 -15.30 -3.17
N VAL A 154 14.91 -16.48 -3.48
CA VAL A 154 16.18 -16.98 -2.93
C VAL A 154 17.36 -16.10 -3.36
N ASN A 155 17.53 -15.87 -4.66
CA ASN A 155 18.64 -15.05 -5.14
C ASN A 155 18.47 -13.58 -4.75
N MET A 156 17.24 -13.05 -4.81
CA MET A 156 16.94 -11.70 -4.34
C MET A 156 17.38 -11.52 -2.89
N LYS A 157 17.02 -12.47 -2.03
CA LYS A 157 17.42 -12.48 -0.62
C LYS A 157 18.94 -12.52 -0.49
N ILE A 158 19.65 -13.43 -1.15
CA ILE A 158 21.11 -13.53 -1.03
C ILE A 158 21.81 -12.20 -1.42
N TYR A 159 21.46 -11.62 -2.56
CA TYR A 159 22.12 -10.41 -3.05
C TYR A 159 21.73 -9.15 -2.27
N MET A 160 20.45 -8.97 -1.95
CA MET A 160 20.03 -7.85 -1.10
C MET A 160 20.54 -7.99 0.33
N MET A 161 20.63 -9.21 0.87
CA MET A 161 21.17 -9.40 2.20
C MET A 161 22.64 -9.02 2.26
N LYS A 162 23.42 -9.37 1.23
CA LYS A 162 24.80 -8.89 1.12
C LYS A 162 24.86 -7.37 1.11
N PHE A 163 24.01 -6.70 0.33
CA PHE A 163 23.95 -5.24 0.33
C PHE A 163 23.61 -4.65 1.72
N ILE A 164 22.53 -5.12 2.36
CA ILE A 164 22.07 -4.57 3.65
C ILE A 164 23.08 -4.81 4.78
N ILE A 165 23.84 -5.91 4.74
CA ILE A 165 24.81 -6.28 5.79
C ILE A 165 26.18 -5.65 5.56
N PHE A 166 26.67 -5.60 4.31
CA PHE A 166 28.05 -5.22 3.99
C PHE A 166 28.23 -3.75 3.56
N GLU A 167 27.15 -3.03 3.26
CA GLU A 167 27.19 -1.57 3.08
C GLU A 167 26.28 -0.83 4.08
N PRO A 168 26.52 -0.96 5.41
CA PRO A 168 25.79 -0.20 6.39
C PRO A 168 26.33 1.23 6.45
N TYR A 169 25.72 2.12 5.66
CA TYR A 169 25.83 3.59 5.75
C TYR A 169 27.17 4.22 5.32
#